data_AF-A0A521X2D3-F1
#
_entry.id   AF-A0A521X2D3-F1
#
_cell.length_a   1.000
_cell.length_b   1.000
_cell.length_c   1.000
_cell.angle_alpha   90.00
_cell.angle_beta   90.00
_cell.angle_gamma   90.00
#
_symmetry.space_group_name_H-M   'P 1'
#
loop_
_entity.id
_entity.type
_entity.pdbx_description
1 polymer ?
#
loop_
_entity_poly.entity_id
_entity_poly.type
_entity_poly.pdbx_seq_one_letter_code
_entity_poly.pdbx_strand_id
1 'polypeptide(L)'
;MTINDFMIFLKCAIGDATSFAAFQAIFVTLFLYAFVKDRGWFKRKSGLTATVKRGKESWANFHLMYGLLAVVFAEVINTTETLKGFKTIITLADLSVLFYLCFFNGWFRNKIMGIIIASQNMEEPNV
;
A
#
# COMPACT_ATOMS: atom_id res chain seq x y z
N MET A 1 -18.33 3.41 -31.37
CA MET A 1 -16.96 3.17 -30.86
C MET A 1 -16.42 1.99 -31.63
N THR A 2 -15.44 2.22 -32.52
CA THR A 2 -14.89 1.15 -33.37
C THR A 2 -13.91 0.28 -32.56
N ILE A 3 -13.63 -0.95 -33.02
CA ILE A 3 -12.65 -1.85 -32.38
C ILE A 3 -11.26 -1.19 -32.29
N ASN A 4 -10.91 -0.35 -33.26
CA ASN A 4 -9.67 0.42 -33.24
C ASN A 4 -9.66 1.51 -32.15
N ASP A 5 -10.79 2.20 -31.93
CA ASP A 5 -10.90 3.18 -30.83
C ASP A 5 -10.76 2.51 -29.47
N PHE A 6 -11.36 1.31 -29.32
CA PHE A 6 -11.23 0.50 -28.10
C PHE A 6 -9.78 0.02 -27.88
N MET A 7 -9.09 -0.44 -28.92
CA MET A 7 -7.68 -0.85 -28.82
C MET A 7 -6.72 0.33 -28.56
N ILE A 8 -7.01 1.52 -29.10
CA ILE A 8 -6.24 2.73 -28.81
C ILE A 8 -6.47 3.17 -27.35
N PHE A 9 -7.72 3.14 -26.88
CA PHE A 9 -8.04 3.39 -25.47
C PHE A 9 -7.34 2.39 -24.55
N LEU A 10 -7.33 1.09 -24.91
CA LEU A 10 -6.64 0.05 -24.15
C LEU A 10 -5.13 0.29 -24.10
N LYS A 11 -4.51 0.64 -25.24
CA LYS A 11 -3.07 0.97 -25.30
C LYS A 11 -2.72 2.23 -24.52
N CYS A 12 -3.57 3.25 -24.53
CA CYS A 12 -3.37 4.46 -23.72
C CYS A 12 -3.57 4.18 -22.22
N ALA A 13 -4.55 3.34 -21.85
CA ALA A 13 -4.82 2.95 -20.46
C ALA A 13 -3.71 2.03 -19.90
N ILE A 14 -3.13 1.17 -20.73
CA ILE A 14 -2.06 0.21 -20.37
C ILE A 14 -0.66 0.80 -20.62
N GLY A 15 -0.56 2.01 -21.18
CA GLY A 15 0.73 2.67 -21.38
C GLY A 15 1.52 2.73 -20.07
N ASP A 16 2.83 2.45 -20.15
CA ASP A 16 3.73 2.39 -18.99
C ASP A 16 3.59 3.63 -18.09
N ALA A 17 3.59 4.82 -18.70
CA ALA A 17 3.41 6.08 -17.99
C ALA A 17 2.05 6.19 -17.28
N THR A 18 0.97 5.75 -17.92
CA THR A 18 -0.39 5.77 -17.33
C THR A 18 -0.49 4.79 -16.17
N SER A 19 0.02 3.57 -16.36
CA SER A 19 0.00 2.51 -15.34
C SER A 19 0.83 2.91 -14.11
N PHE A 20 2.02 3.47 -14.34
CA PHE A 20 2.86 3.99 -13.27
C PHE A 20 2.23 5.18 -12.55
N ALA A 21 1.67 6.14 -13.29
CA ALA A 21 0.96 7.27 -12.70
C ALA A 21 -0.25 6.83 -11.89
N ALA A 22 -1.01 5.83 -12.35
CA ALA A 22 -2.12 5.26 -11.61
C ALA A 22 -1.65 4.57 -10.32
N PHE A 23 -0.58 3.77 -10.39
CA PHE A 23 0.04 3.14 -9.21
C PHE A 23 0.44 4.18 -8.16
N GLN A 24 1.15 5.24 -8.59
CA GLN A 24 1.57 6.34 -7.72
C GLN A 24 0.37 7.09 -7.14
N ALA A 25 -0.64 7.38 -7.95
CA ALA A 25 -1.86 8.06 -7.49
C ALA A 25 -2.59 7.24 -6.42
N ILE A 26 -2.70 5.92 -6.61
CA ILE A 26 -3.30 5.00 -5.62
C ILE A 26 -2.47 5.01 -4.34
N PHE A 27 -1.15 4.90 -4.44
CA PHE A 27 -0.27 4.85 -3.28
C PHE A 27 -0.30 6.17 -2.47
N VAL A 28 -0.20 7.32 -3.15
CA VAL A 28 -0.31 8.64 -2.51
C VAL A 28 -1.68 8.82 -1.87
N THR A 29 -2.76 8.42 -2.55
CA THR A 29 -4.12 8.49 -1.99
C THR A 29 -4.25 7.62 -0.75
N LEU A 30 -3.72 6.40 -0.78
CA LEU A 30 -3.68 5.49 0.36
C LEU A 30 -2.89 6.11 1.53
N PHE A 31 -1.73 6.70 1.26
CA PHE A 31 -0.91 7.38 2.26
C PHE A 31 -1.67 8.54 2.91
N LEU A 32 -2.24 9.45 2.11
CA LEU A 32 -3.02 10.58 2.61
C LEU A 32 -4.23 10.11 3.41
N TYR A 33 -4.95 9.11 2.92
CA TYR A 33 -6.10 8.54 3.61
C TYR A 33 -5.70 7.93 4.96
N ALA A 34 -4.62 7.14 4.99
CA ALA A 34 -4.10 6.54 6.21
C ALA A 34 -3.61 7.60 7.20
N PHE A 35 -2.95 8.66 6.71
CA PHE A 35 -2.48 9.77 7.54
C PHE A 35 -3.65 10.52 8.20
N VAL A 36 -4.69 10.84 7.44
CA VAL A 36 -5.90 11.48 7.92
C VAL A 36 -6.63 10.63 8.96
N LYS A 37 -6.74 9.32 8.71
CA LYS A 37 -7.40 8.39 9.66
C LYS A 37 -6.61 8.23 10.95
N ASP A 38 -5.29 8.21 10.89
CA ASP A 38 -4.43 8.08 12.07
C ASP A 38 -4.47 9.33 12.96
N ARG A 39 -4.49 10.52 12.35
CA ARG A 39 -4.71 11.81 13.04
C ARG A 39 -6.09 11.94 13.70
N GLY A 40 -7.00 11.01 13.43
CA GLY A 40 -8.32 10.99 14.07
C GLY A 40 -9.27 12.08 13.57
N TRP A 41 -9.03 12.67 12.39
CA TRP A 41 -9.89 13.73 11.82
C TRP A 41 -11.36 13.32 11.69
N PHE A 42 -11.62 12.02 11.56
CA PHE A 42 -12.96 11.43 11.47
C PHE A 42 -13.43 10.68 12.73
N LYS A 43 -12.68 10.71 13.84
CA LYS A 43 -13.13 10.05 15.08
C LYS A 43 -14.16 10.94 15.77
N ARG A 44 -15.34 10.37 16.06
CA ARG A 44 -16.25 10.94 17.08
C ARG A 44 -15.47 11.01 18.39
N LYS A 45 -15.53 12.15 19.07
CA LYS A 45 -14.93 12.35 20.40
C LYS A 45 -15.61 11.44 21.43
N SER A 46 -15.28 10.15 21.45
CA SER A 46 -15.44 9.35 22.67
C SER A 46 -14.16 9.55 23.48
N GLY A 47 -14.29 9.94 24.75
CA GLY A 47 -13.16 10.24 25.64
C GLY A 47 -12.28 9.03 26.01
N LEU A 48 -12.37 7.92 25.28
CA LEU A 48 -11.64 6.69 25.53
C LEU A 48 -10.45 6.58 24.58
N THR A 49 -9.28 6.96 25.08
CA THR A 49 -7.99 6.66 24.43
C THR A 49 -7.57 5.23 24.77
N ALA A 50 -7.76 4.30 23.83
CA ALA A 50 -7.23 2.95 23.95
C ALA A 50 -5.79 2.91 23.41
N THR A 51 -4.82 2.65 24.28
CA THR A 51 -3.42 2.44 23.89
C THR A 51 -3.15 0.94 23.79
N VAL A 52 -2.81 0.46 22.59
CA VAL A 52 -2.53 -0.96 22.34
C VAL A 52 -1.02 -1.20 22.33
N LYS A 53 -0.51 -1.94 23.31
CA LYS A 53 0.86 -2.46 23.30
C LYS A 53 0.87 -3.78 22.52
N ARG A 54 1.56 -3.81 21.37
CA ARG A 54 1.62 -5.01 20.53
C ARG A 54 2.76 -5.93 20.94
N GLY A 55 2.51 -7.24 20.87
CA GLY A 55 3.49 -8.29 21.16
C GLY A 55 4.52 -8.48 20.04
N LYS A 56 5.57 -9.26 20.33
CA LYS A 56 6.69 -9.53 19.41
C LYS A 56 6.22 -10.18 18.09
N GLU A 57 5.21 -11.05 18.15
CA GLU A 57 4.66 -11.72 16.97
C GLU A 57 4.01 -10.74 15.98
N SER A 58 3.22 -9.79 16.47
CA SER A 58 2.64 -8.74 15.61
C SER A 58 3.73 -7.88 14.95
N TRP A 59 4.85 -7.66 15.63
CA TRP A 59 5.99 -6.96 15.04
C TRP A 59 6.64 -7.74 13.91
N ALA A 60 6.83 -9.05 14.05
CA ALA A 60 7.34 -9.90 12.97
C ALA A 60 6.46 -9.79 11.71
N ASN A 61 5.14 -9.78 11.89
CA ASN A 61 4.18 -9.59 10.80
C ASN A 61 4.34 -8.24 10.06
N PHE A 62 4.62 -7.14 10.77
CA PHE A 62 4.87 -5.86 10.10
C PHE A 62 6.18 -5.85 9.31
N HIS A 63 7.23 -6.50 9.81
CA HIS A 63 8.49 -6.62 9.08
C HIS A 63 8.31 -7.44 7.80
N LEU A 64 7.61 -8.58 7.89
CA LEU A 64 7.31 -9.42 6.74
C LEU A 64 6.50 -8.66 5.70
N MET A 65 5.43 -7.99 6.12
CA MET A 65 4.58 -7.21 5.23
C MET A 65 5.33 -6.05 4.58
N TYR A 66 6.16 -5.34 5.34
CA TYR A 66 7.03 -4.29 4.80
C TYR A 66 7.99 -4.85 3.76
N GLY A 67 8.66 -5.97 4.04
CA GLY A 67 9.58 -6.61 3.09
C GLY A 67 8.89 -7.02 1.78
N LEU A 68 7.72 -7.65 1.88
CA LEU A 68 6.93 -8.06 0.71
C LEU A 68 6.51 -6.85 -0.13
N LEU A 69 5.94 -5.82 0.51
CA LEU A 69 5.54 -4.61 -0.19
C LEU A 69 6.75 -3.86 -0.77
N ALA A 70 7.88 -3.80 -0.07
CA ALA A 70 9.08 -3.14 -0.56
C ALA A 70 9.60 -3.79 -1.86
N VAL A 71 9.58 -5.12 -1.94
CA VAL A 71 9.94 -5.85 -3.18
C VAL A 71 8.97 -5.50 -4.31
N VAL A 72 7.65 -5.51 -4.05
CA VAL A 72 6.64 -5.15 -5.05
C VAL A 72 6.87 -3.72 -5.58
N PHE A 73 7.11 -2.76 -4.69
CA PHE A 73 7.36 -1.36 -5.06
C PHE A 73 8.65 -1.21 -5.87
N ALA A 74 9.74 -1.86 -5.43
CA ALA A 74 11.01 -1.85 -6.16
C ALA A 74 10.82 -2.38 -7.59
N GLU A 75 10.06 -3.46 -7.75
CA GLU A 75 9.87 -4.10 -9.05
C GLU A 75 8.98 -3.29 -9.99
N VAL A 76 7.90 -2.68 -9.47
CA VAL A 76 7.08 -1.75 -10.26
C VAL A 76 7.91 -0.55 -10.75
N ILE A 77 8.77 0.02 -9.90
CA ILE A 77 9.62 1.16 -10.28
C ILE A 77 10.76 0.73 -11.23
N ASN A 78 11.28 -0.48 -11.08
CA ASN A 78 12.35 -1.00 -11.94
C ASN A 78 11.84 -1.35 -13.34
N THR A 79 10.62 -1.86 -13.46
CA THR A 79 9.99 -2.26 -14.73
C THR A 79 9.52 -1.08 -15.57
N THR A 80 9.19 0.06 -14.97
CA THR A 80 8.75 1.24 -15.73
C THR A 80 9.90 1.93 -16.48
N GLU A 81 9.68 2.34 -17.73
CA GLU A 81 10.63 3.13 -18.52
C GLU A 81 10.45 4.64 -18.31
N THR A 82 9.27 5.03 -17.83
CA THR A 82 8.85 6.43 -17.65
C THR A 82 9.76 7.24 -16.72
N LEU A 83 10.45 6.59 -15.78
CA LEU A 83 11.28 7.23 -14.76
C LEU A 83 12.78 7.20 -15.03
N LYS A 84 13.20 7.11 -16.30
CA LYS A 84 14.62 7.01 -16.65
C LYS A 84 15.45 8.14 -16.00
N GLY A 85 16.38 7.77 -15.12
CA GLY A 85 17.24 8.72 -14.38
C GLY A 85 16.77 9.10 -12.97
N PHE A 86 15.50 8.88 -12.64
CA PHE A 86 14.93 9.25 -11.32
C PHE A 86 14.45 8.06 -10.48
N LYS A 87 14.58 6.83 -11.00
CA LYS A 87 14.13 5.60 -10.33
C LYS A 87 14.60 5.51 -8.87
N THR A 88 15.90 5.72 -8.61
CA THR A 88 16.47 5.62 -7.26
C THR A 88 15.81 6.57 -6.27
N ILE A 89 15.62 7.84 -6.64
CA ILE A 89 15.02 8.86 -5.76
C ILE A 89 13.56 8.50 -5.46
N ILE A 90 12.83 8.06 -6.48
CA ILE A 90 11.42 7.69 -6.34
C ILE A 90 11.28 6.41 -5.49
N THR A 91 12.11 5.39 -5.73
CA THR A 91 12.15 4.20 -4.89
C THR A 91 12.43 4.55 -3.43
N LEU A 92 13.42 5.41 -3.15
CA LEU A 92 13.71 5.83 -1.78
C LEU A 92 12.55 6.59 -1.13
N ALA A 93 11.89 7.47 -1.87
CA ALA A 93 10.72 8.19 -1.38
C ALA A 93 9.57 7.22 -1.05
N ASP A 94 9.25 6.31 -1.97
CA ASP A 94 8.16 5.35 -1.80
C ASP A 94 8.42 4.38 -0.65
N LEU A 95 9.65 3.85 -0.54
CA LEU A 95 10.05 2.99 0.55
C LEU A 95 10.01 3.72 1.91
N SER A 96 10.35 5.01 1.95
CA SER A 96 10.27 5.82 3.17
C SER A 96 8.81 6.04 3.61
N VAL A 97 7.92 6.31 2.66
CA VAL A 97 6.47 6.43 2.92
C VAL A 97 5.90 5.09 3.38
N LEU A 98 6.26 4.00 2.70
CA LEU A 98 5.83 2.65 3.05
C LEU A 98 6.33 2.24 4.44
N PHE A 99 7.59 2.56 4.77
CA PHE A 99 8.16 2.35 6.10
C PHE A 99 7.36 3.10 7.17
N TYR A 100 7.03 4.37 6.92
CA TYR A 100 6.16 5.14 7.81
C TYR A 100 4.79 4.48 8.01
N LEU A 101 4.15 4.03 6.93
CA LEU A 101 2.86 3.36 6.98
C LEU A 101 2.92 2.05 7.78
N CYS A 102 3.91 1.20 7.52
CA CYS A 102 4.05 -0.10 8.16
C CYS A 102 4.40 -0.01 9.64
N PHE A 103 5.20 0.97 10.07
CA PHE A 103 5.75 0.99 11.44
C PHE A 103 5.17 2.07 12.35
N PHE A 104 4.76 3.21 11.81
CA PHE A 104 4.32 4.37 12.60
C PHE A 104 2.83 4.63 12.49
N ASN A 105 2.22 4.40 11.32
CA ASN A 105 0.79 4.61 11.14
C ASN A 105 -0.03 3.52 11.86
N GLY A 106 -0.82 3.90 12.87
CA GLY A 106 -1.63 2.98 13.65
C GLY A 106 -2.77 2.36 12.85
N TRP A 107 -3.41 3.15 11.97
CA TRP A 107 -4.50 2.68 11.12
C TRP A 107 -4.04 1.60 10.13
N PHE A 108 -2.93 1.83 9.42
CA PHE A 108 -2.39 0.87 8.44
C PHE A 108 -1.94 -0.42 9.12
N ARG A 109 -1.23 -0.32 10.27
CA ARG A 109 -0.87 -1.49 11.08
C ARG A 109 -2.07 -2.29 11.57
N ASN A 110 -3.20 -1.65 11.86
CA ASN A 110 -4.44 -2.37 12.21
C ASN A 110 -4.99 -3.13 11.00
N LYS A 111 -4.92 -2.55 9.79
CA LYS A 111 -5.35 -3.22 8.57
C LYS A 111 -4.47 -4.42 8.22
N ILE A 112 -3.15 -4.30 8.34
CA ILE A 112 -2.23 -5.43 8.16
C ILE A 112 -2.61 -6.59 9.07
N MET A 113 -2.77 -6.32 10.38
CA MET A 113 -3.15 -7.38 11.33
C MET A 113 -4.52 -7.97 11.01
N GLY A 114 -5.48 -7.15 10.61
CA GLY A 114 -6.81 -7.62 10.23
C GLY A 114 -6.77 -8.61 9.06
N ILE A 115 -5.95 -8.34 8.04
CA ILE A 115 -5.77 -9.23 6.90
C ILE A 115 -5.13 -10.56 7.33
N ILE A 116 -4.07 -10.50 8.14
CA ILE A 116 -3.36 -11.70 8.59
C ILE A 116 -4.26 -12.59 9.45
N ILE A 117 -4.98 -12.00 10.41
CA ILE A 117 -5.92 -12.73 11.27
C ILE A 117 -7.05 -13.32 10.41
N ALA A 118 -7.56 -12.57 9.43
CA ALA A 118 -8.59 -13.08 8.53
C ALA A 118 -8.08 -14.29 7.70
N SER A 119 -6.84 -14.25 7.21
CA SER A 119 -6.25 -15.39 6.48
C SER A 119 -6.02 -16.62 7.36
N GLN A 120 -5.68 -16.43 8.64
CA GLN A 120 -5.46 -17.54 9.58
C GLN A 120 -6.76 -18.25 9.99
N ASN A 121 -7.88 -17.53 9.94
CA ASN A 121 -9.20 -18.07 10.30
C ASN A 121 -9.97 -18.64 9.10
N MET A 122 -9.36 -18.72 7.91
CA MET A 122 -9.97 -19.42 6.79
C MET A 122 -9.88 -20.93 7.03
N GLU A 123 -11.03 -21.57 7.20
CA GLU A 123 -11.10 -23.03 7.32
C GLU A 123 -10.78 -23.67 5.96
N GLU A 124 -9.81 -24.59 5.95
CA GLU A 124 -9.55 -25.42 4.78
C GLU A 124 -10.62 -26.52 4.70
N PRO A 125 -11.33 -26.67 3.56
CA PRO A 125 -12.24 -27.79 3.40
C PRO A 125 -11.42 -29.08 3.46
N ASN A 126 -11.78 -29.97 4.39
CA ASN A 126 -11.23 -31.32 4.44
C ASN A 126 -11.55 -32.01 3.11
N VAL A 127 -10.54 -32.22 2.27
CA VAL A 127 -10.63 -32.96 1.01
C VAL A 127 -10.58 -34.45 1.29
#